data_AF-A0AAV5U2C9-F1
#
_entry.id   AF-A0AAV5U2C9-F1
#
_cell.length_a   1.000
_cell.length_b   1.000
_cell.length_c   1.000
_cell.angle_alpha   90.00
_cell.angle_beta   90.00
_cell.angle_gamma   90.00
#
_symmetry.space_group_name_H-M   'P 1'
#
loop_
_entity.id
_entity.type
_entity.pdbx_description
1 polymer ?
#
loop_
_entity_poly.entity_id
_entity_poly.type
_entity_poly.pdbx_seq_one_letter_code
_entity_poly.pdbx_strand_id
1 'polypeptide(L)'
;MSVKLDANGDPCICTICKCGNHKCEHVDQGLRMGGGVEGTTEYNAQYPQKGAERARQVRRGDNLVQDGDFNGLSTHNADYVKKKGDRAALVRAQDNLANTGDFNGLSTHNADYVKKQGSRAAAIRPEQHVVQSGEFDGITTNKADFRRKQAERQGQVRMQDNLANTGDFNGISTHNADYVRKQGERQSQVRMQDNLANT
;
A
#
# COMPACT_ATOMS: atom_id res chain seq x y z
N MET A 1 63.82 53.30 -12.54
CA MET A 1 64.16 54.71 -12.82
C MET A 1 64.20 55.44 -11.50
N SER A 2 65.37 55.88 -11.05
CA SER A 2 65.56 56.52 -9.74
C SER A 2 65.05 57.96 -9.79
N VAL A 3 64.06 58.31 -8.96
CA VAL A 3 63.48 59.66 -8.88
C VAL A 3 64.47 60.55 -8.12
N LYS A 4 64.89 61.67 -8.73
CA LYS A 4 65.72 62.66 -8.03
C LYS A 4 64.80 63.52 -7.17
N LEU A 5 65.08 63.57 -5.86
CA LEU A 5 64.30 64.30 -4.86
C LEU A 5 65.04 65.58 -4.45
N ASP A 6 64.29 66.59 -4.01
CA ASP A 6 64.79 67.82 -3.39
C ASP A 6 65.05 67.62 -1.88
N ALA A 7 65.63 68.62 -1.20
CA ALA A 7 66.01 68.56 0.22
C ALA A 7 64.85 68.22 1.18
N ASN A 8 63.59 68.36 0.73
CA ASN A 8 62.38 68.04 1.49
C ASN A 8 61.79 66.64 1.17
N GLY A 9 62.42 65.86 0.29
CA GLY A 9 61.97 64.49 -0.05
C GLY A 9 60.86 64.40 -1.11
N ASP A 10 60.46 65.54 -1.69
CA ASP A 10 59.50 65.62 -2.80
C ASP A 10 60.18 65.38 -4.16
N PRO A 11 59.45 65.02 -5.23
CA PRO A 11 60.02 64.81 -6.55
C PRO A 11 60.50 66.12 -7.18
N CYS A 12 61.80 66.20 -7.46
CA CYS A 12 62.43 67.40 -7.96
C CYS A 12 61.91 67.78 -9.34
N ILE A 13 61.80 69.09 -9.59
CA ILE A 13 61.31 69.67 -10.85
C ILE A 13 62.11 69.20 -12.09
N CYS A 14 63.34 68.71 -11.89
CA CYS A 14 64.16 68.01 -12.89
C CYS A 14 63.46 66.79 -13.52
N THR A 15 62.44 66.21 -12.86
CA THR A 15 61.68 65.06 -13.37
C THR A 15 60.64 65.46 -14.43
N ILE A 16 60.19 66.71 -14.42
CA ILE A 16 59.12 67.23 -15.30
C ILE A 16 59.70 68.17 -16.36
N CYS A 17 60.75 68.95 -16.05
CA CYS A 17 61.36 69.91 -16.97
C CYS A 17 62.77 69.49 -17.41
N LYS A 18 62.97 69.29 -18.72
CA LYS A 18 64.30 69.08 -19.34
C LYS A 18 65.05 70.38 -19.64
N CYS A 19 64.56 71.51 -19.15
CA CYS A 19 65.01 72.86 -19.50
C CYS A 19 66.38 73.27 -18.94
N GLY A 20 66.99 72.48 -18.05
CA GLY A 20 68.38 72.66 -17.58
C GLY A 20 68.68 73.91 -16.73
N ASN A 21 67.78 74.89 -16.66
CA ASN A 21 67.95 76.17 -15.96
C ASN A 21 67.24 76.22 -14.59
N HIS A 22 67.19 75.11 -13.87
CA HIS A 22 66.69 75.08 -12.50
C HIS A 22 67.86 74.96 -11.52
N LYS A 23 67.86 75.84 -10.53
CA LYS A 23 68.85 75.84 -9.46
C LYS A 23 68.42 74.79 -8.43
N CYS A 24 69.04 73.62 -8.46
CA CYS A 24 68.70 72.51 -7.58
C CYS A 24 69.88 72.17 -6.68
N GLU A 25 69.62 72.06 -5.39
CA GLU A 25 70.64 71.88 -4.36
C GLU A 25 71.45 70.58 -4.52
N HIS A 26 70.88 69.56 -5.16
CA HIS A 26 71.58 68.31 -5.50
C HIS A 26 72.63 68.46 -6.63
N VAL A 27 72.67 69.58 -7.36
CA VAL A 27 73.65 69.83 -8.45
C VAL A 27 74.85 70.66 -7.97
N ASP A 28 74.72 71.45 -6.91
CA ASP A 28 75.72 72.46 -6.52
C ASP A 28 76.78 71.94 -5.51
N GLN A 29 76.87 70.63 -5.25
CA GLN A 29 77.83 70.05 -4.29
C GLN A 29 79.26 69.88 -4.84
N GLY A 30 79.71 70.75 -5.76
CA GLY A 30 80.92 70.50 -6.56
C GLY A 30 82.10 71.47 -6.43
N LEU A 31 81.92 72.72 -5.99
CA LEU A 31 83.02 73.70 -6.04
C LEU A 31 83.03 74.66 -4.85
N ARG A 32 83.82 74.32 -3.82
CA ARG A 32 84.33 75.30 -2.86
C ARG A 32 85.83 75.07 -2.67
N MET A 33 86.64 75.70 -3.52
CA MET A 33 88.08 75.78 -3.33
C MET A 33 88.38 76.70 -2.14
N GLY A 34 88.91 76.13 -1.05
CA GLY A 34 89.35 76.86 0.14
C GLY A 34 90.81 77.30 0.01
N GLY A 35 91.04 78.61 0.08
CA GLY A 35 92.37 79.20 0.15
C GLY A 35 92.27 80.69 0.48
N GLY A 36 92.05 81.01 1.76
CA GLY A 36 92.01 82.38 2.27
C GLY A 36 93.24 82.65 3.14
N VAL A 37 94.04 83.63 2.74
CA VAL A 37 95.33 84.03 3.31
C VAL A 37 95.17 84.59 4.73
N GLU A 38 96.00 84.13 5.67
CA GLU A 38 96.05 84.62 7.04
C GLU A 38 96.90 85.88 7.14
N GLY A 39 96.27 87.02 7.45
CA GLY A 39 96.96 88.28 7.67
C GLY A 39 96.08 89.26 8.41
N THR A 40 95.93 89.10 9.73
CA THR A 40 95.30 90.14 10.56
C THR A 40 96.38 91.16 10.96
N THR A 41 96.20 92.40 10.52
CA THR A 41 97.13 93.50 10.83
C THR A 41 97.06 93.89 12.31
N GLU A 42 98.17 94.31 12.90
CA GLU A 42 98.29 94.70 14.33
C GLU A 42 97.20 95.66 14.81
N TYR A 43 96.74 96.57 13.94
CA TYR A 43 95.63 97.49 14.22
C TYR A 43 94.34 96.77 14.68
N ASN A 44 93.98 95.67 14.02
CA ASN A 44 92.78 94.91 14.33
C ASN A 44 92.92 94.10 15.62
N ALA A 45 94.14 93.73 16.00
CA ALA A 45 94.41 93.07 17.27
C ALA A 45 94.36 94.06 18.45
N GLN A 46 94.88 95.28 18.25
CA GLN A 46 94.95 96.30 19.30
C GLN A 46 93.58 96.96 19.59
N TYR A 47 92.70 97.08 18.59
CA TYR A 47 91.38 97.71 18.72
C TYR A 47 90.24 96.76 18.31
N PRO A 48 89.95 95.72 19.13
CA PRO A 48 88.81 94.85 18.87
C PRO A 48 87.53 95.67 18.99
N GLN A 49 86.62 95.49 18.03
CA GLN A 49 85.31 96.16 18.04
C GLN A 49 84.52 95.76 19.29
N LYS A 50 84.32 96.72 20.21
CA LYS A 50 83.47 96.53 21.38
C LYS A 50 82.04 96.94 21.03
N GLY A 51 81.12 95.98 21.04
CA GLY A 51 79.71 96.23 20.77
C GLY A 51 79.03 97.00 21.90
N ALA A 52 78.25 98.02 21.57
CA ALA A 52 77.39 98.72 22.52
C ALA A 52 76.04 97.98 22.64
N GLU A 53 75.61 97.67 23.86
CA GLU A 53 74.30 97.06 24.10
C GLU A 53 73.19 98.11 23.94
N ARG A 54 72.18 97.81 23.11
CA ARG A 54 71.04 98.72 22.91
C ARG A 54 70.07 98.63 24.08
N ALA A 55 69.69 99.77 24.64
CA ALA A 55 68.66 99.83 25.68
C ALA A 55 67.33 99.22 25.21
N ARG A 56 66.63 98.52 26.11
CA ARG A 56 65.36 97.85 25.79
C ARG A 56 64.26 98.88 25.49
N GLN A 57 63.57 98.72 24.36
CA GLN A 57 62.35 99.48 24.07
C GLN A 57 61.22 99.04 24.98
N VAL A 58 60.60 99.99 25.69
CA VAL A 58 59.38 99.75 26.48
C VAL A 58 58.17 100.08 25.60
N ARG A 59 57.33 99.08 25.31
CA ARG A 59 56.04 99.27 24.64
C ARG A 59 54.94 99.22 25.70
N ARG A 60 54.06 100.23 25.74
CA ARG A 60 52.87 100.17 26.61
C ARG A 60 51.74 99.50 25.83
N GLY A 61 51.06 98.55 26.46
CA GLY A 61 49.88 97.91 25.90
C GLY A 61 48.72 98.90 25.79
N ASP A 62 47.87 98.70 24.79
CA ASP A 62 46.64 99.46 24.64
C ASP A 62 45.59 98.93 25.64
N ASN A 63 44.98 99.83 26.41
CA ASN A 63 44.05 99.47 27.50
C ASN A 63 42.58 99.69 27.10
N LEU A 64 42.26 99.62 25.81
CA LEU A 64 40.89 99.79 25.34
C LEU A 64 40.07 98.54 25.67
N VAL A 65 39.14 98.69 26.61
CA VAL A 65 38.12 97.67 26.93
C VAL A 65 36.90 97.95 26.06
N GLN A 66 36.50 96.98 25.24
CA GLN A 66 35.23 97.05 24.52
C GLN A 66 34.13 96.57 25.47
N ASP A 67 33.49 97.49 26.18
CA ASP A 67 32.36 97.17 27.05
C ASP A 67 31.02 97.33 26.30
N GLY A 68 30.16 96.32 26.43
CA GLY A 68 28.78 96.33 25.94
C GLY A 68 28.33 94.99 25.36
N ASP A 69 27.24 94.44 25.90
CA ASP A 69 26.64 93.22 25.37
C ASP A 69 25.87 93.53 24.07
N PHE A 70 26.33 93.01 22.95
CA PHE A 70 25.63 93.13 21.68
C PHE A 70 24.49 92.11 21.59
N ASN A 71 23.26 92.58 21.79
CA ASN A 71 22.06 91.79 21.54
C ASN A 71 21.79 91.73 20.02
N GLY A 72 22.54 90.86 19.32
CA GLY A 72 22.50 90.66 17.86
C GLY A 72 21.20 90.05 17.31
N LEU A 73 20.08 90.26 17.98
CA LEU A 73 18.76 89.82 17.56
C LEU A 73 18.07 90.97 16.83
N SER A 74 17.99 90.86 15.50
CA SER A 74 17.13 91.72 14.69
C SER A 74 15.65 91.38 14.95
N THR A 75 14.77 92.39 14.84
CA THR A 75 13.31 92.25 15.00
C THR A 75 12.75 91.12 14.14
N HIS A 76 13.21 91.01 12.90
CA HIS A 76 12.81 89.95 11.98
C HIS A 76 13.13 88.54 12.53
N ASN A 77 14.30 88.36 13.15
CA ASN A 77 14.72 87.07 13.67
C ASN A 77 14.03 86.72 15.00
N ALA A 78 13.61 87.72 15.76
CA ALA A 78 12.82 87.53 16.98
C ALA A 78 11.35 87.19 16.66
N ASP A 79 10.75 87.86 15.68
CA ASP A 79 9.31 87.74 15.39
C ASP A 79 8.97 86.55 14.48
N TYR A 80 9.85 86.22 13.53
CA TYR A 80 9.61 85.18 12.52
C TYR A 80 10.39 83.90 12.80
N VAL A 81 10.11 83.28 13.94
CA VAL A 81 10.63 81.96 14.28
C VAL A 81 9.76 80.87 13.63
N LYS A 82 10.40 79.82 13.10
CA LYS A 82 9.69 78.67 12.51
C LYS A 82 8.82 77.99 13.56
N LYS A 83 7.51 78.20 13.50
CA LYS A 83 6.52 77.48 14.31
C LYS A 83 6.22 76.13 13.66
N LYS A 84 6.31 75.03 14.41
CA LYS A 84 5.79 73.73 13.96
C LYS A 84 4.28 73.76 14.13
N GLY A 85 3.55 73.61 13.03
CA GLY A 85 2.09 73.46 13.07
C GLY A 85 1.73 72.02 13.39
N ASP A 86 0.81 71.82 14.33
CA ASP A 86 0.26 70.50 14.61
C ASP A 86 -0.71 70.10 13.50
N ARG A 87 -0.65 68.83 13.09
CA ARG A 87 -1.63 68.29 12.14
C ARG A 87 -2.97 68.13 12.84
N ALA A 88 -4.03 68.67 12.22
CA ALA A 88 -5.39 68.45 12.66
C ALA A 88 -5.70 66.94 12.74
N ALA A 89 -6.53 66.56 13.71
CA ALA A 89 -6.93 65.17 13.90
C ALA A 89 -7.66 64.65 12.64
N LEU A 90 -7.18 63.52 12.11
CA LEU A 90 -7.81 62.88 10.95
C LEU A 90 -9.12 62.21 11.38
N VAL A 91 -10.25 62.77 10.96
CA VAL A 91 -11.57 62.14 11.14
C VAL A 91 -11.76 61.10 10.04
N ARG A 92 -11.72 59.81 10.39
CA ARG A 92 -12.14 58.72 9.50
C ARG A 92 -13.62 58.42 9.75
N ALA A 93 -14.43 58.46 8.70
CA ALA A 93 -15.81 57.99 8.77
C ALA A 93 -15.82 56.47 8.98
N GLN A 94 -16.72 55.96 9.83
CA GLN A 94 -16.97 54.52 9.91
C GLN A 94 -17.70 54.07 8.64
N ASP A 95 -17.30 52.91 8.12
CA ASP A 95 -18.01 52.25 7.04
C ASP A 95 -19.29 51.62 7.60
N ASN A 96 -20.43 52.00 7.03
CA ASN A 96 -21.75 51.51 7.43
C ASN A 96 -22.25 50.36 6.54
N LEU A 97 -21.36 49.71 5.78
CA LEU A 97 -21.74 48.59 4.93
C LEU A 97 -22.05 47.35 5.78
N ALA A 98 -23.32 47.20 6.13
CA ALA A 98 -23.84 46.00 6.77
C ALA A 98 -24.25 44.99 5.68
N ASN A 99 -23.64 43.80 5.68
CA ASN A 99 -24.12 42.65 4.90
C ASN A 99 -25.36 42.03 5.56
N THR A 100 -26.38 42.84 5.82
CA THR A 100 -27.66 42.41 6.39
C THR A 100 -28.57 41.99 5.25
N GLY A 101 -28.51 40.71 4.92
CA GLY A 101 -29.41 40.08 3.97
C GLY A 101 -29.19 38.58 3.98
N ASP A 102 -30.26 37.82 4.20
CA ASP A 102 -30.17 36.36 4.11
C ASP A 102 -29.88 35.98 2.66
N PHE A 103 -28.74 35.33 2.45
CA PHE A 103 -28.34 34.87 1.12
C PHE A 103 -29.06 33.55 0.80
N ASN A 104 -30.01 33.62 -0.14
CA ASN A 104 -30.63 32.42 -0.70
C ASN A 104 -29.69 31.77 -1.73
N GLY A 105 -28.74 30.96 -1.23
CA GLY A 105 -27.75 30.22 -2.02
C GLY A 105 -28.24 28.93 -2.67
N LEU A 106 -29.54 28.66 -2.64
CA LEU A 106 -30.14 27.48 -3.25
C LEU A 106 -30.37 27.74 -4.75
N SER A 107 -29.53 27.12 -5.59
CA SER A 107 -29.77 27.06 -7.03
C SER A 107 -30.96 26.15 -7.34
N THR A 108 -31.63 26.40 -8.46
CA THR A 108 -32.75 25.57 -8.95
C THR A 108 -32.35 24.10 -9.07
N HIS A 109 -31.16 23.82 -9.61
CA HIS A 109 -30.63 22.47 -9.71
C HIS A 109 -30.52 21.76 -8.35
N ASN A 110 -30.02 22.45 -7.32
CA ASN A 110 -29.86 21.86 -6.00
C ASN A 110 -31.19 21.68 -5.27
N ALA A 111 -32.20 22.51 -5.59
CA ALA A 111 -33.55 22.36 -5.07
C ALA A 111 -34.32 21.22 -5.75
N ASP A 112 -34.20 21.08 -7.08
CA ASP A 112 -35.00 20.17 -7.89
C ASP A 112 -34.44 18.73 -7.92
N TYR A 113 -33.11 18.59 -7.88
CA TYR A 113 -32.41 17.30 -8.03
C TYR A 113 -31.89 16.76 -6.69
N VAL A 114 -32.79 16.57 -5.73
CA VAL A 114 -32.51 15.86 -4.49
C VAL A 114 -32.53 14.34 -4.67
N LYS A 115 -31.71 13.63 -3.89
CA LYS A 115 -31.63 12.16 -3.91
C LYS A 115 -32.97 11.55 -3.52
N LYS A 116 -33.69 10.98 -4.49
CA LYS A 116 -34.95 10.25 -4.26
C LYS A 116 -34.64 8.78 -3.96
N GLN A 117 -35.18 8.26 -2.86
CA GLN A 117 -35.13 6.83 -2.56
C GLN A 117 -36.22 6.14 -3.38
N GLY A 118 -35.81 5.31 -4.35
CA GLY A 118 -36.74 4.48 -5.12
C GLY A 118 -37.10 3.20 -4.39
N SER A 119 -38.36 2.78 -4.45
CA SER A 119 -38.77 1.46 -3.96
C SER A 119 -38.30 0.36 -4.91
N ARG A 120 -37.74 -0.72 -4.36
CA ARG A 120 -37.37 -1.90 -5.15
C ARG A 120 -38.62 -2.57 -5.71
N ALA A 121 -38.65 -2.84 -7.01
CA ALA A 121 -39.74 -3.60 -7.63
C ALA A 121 -39.86 -4.99 -6.98
N ALA A 122 -41.10 -5.44 -6.75
CA ALA A 122 -41.35 -6.76 -6.19
C ALA A 122 -40.86 -7.85 -7.15
N ALA A 123 -40.17 -8.86 -6.62
CA ALA A 123 -39.75 -10.00 -7.41
C ALA A 123 -40.97 -10.86 -7.74
N ILE A 124 -41.26 -11.04 -9.03
CA ILE A 124 -42.33 -11.93 -9.49
C ILE A 124 -41.78 -13.36 -9.46
N ARG A 125 -42.29 -14.18 -8.54
CA ARG A 125 -42.03 -15.63 -8.50
C ARG A 125 -43.28 -16.37 -8.95
N PRO A 126 -43.26 -17.03 -10.13
CA PRO A 126 -44.39 -17.85 -10.54
C PRO A 126 -44.58 -19.02 -9.59
N GLU A 127 -45.83 -19.34 -9.26
CA GLU A 127 -46.14 -20.55 -8.48
C GLU A 127 -45.80 -21.80 -9.29
N GLN A 128 -44.97 -22.67 -8.71
CA GLN A 128 -44.62 -23.95 -9.31
C GLN A 128 -45.65 -25.01 -8.88
N HIS A 129 -46.72 -25.15 -9.66
CA HIS A 129 -47.61 -26.30 -9.53
C HIS A 129 -47.02 -27.47 -10.32
N VAL A 130 -46.22 -28.32 -9.65
CA VAL A 130 -45.83 -29.60 -10.23
C VAL A 130 -47.03 -30.53 -10.15
N VAL A 131 -47.68 -30.76 -11.28
CA VAL A 131 -48.71 -31.80 -11.37
C VAL A 131 -47.99 -33.14 -11.34
N GLN A 132 -48.06 -33.85 -10.22
CA GLN A 132 -47.71 -35.28 -10.20
C GLN A 132 -48.73 -36.01 -11.06
N SER A 133 -48.39 -36.25 -12.32
CA SER A 133 -49.26 -36.94 -13.25
C SER A 133 -49.37 -38.42 -12.89
N GLY A 134 -50.58 -38.85 -12.52
CA GLY A 134 -51.11 -40.21 -12.71
C GLY A 134 -50.50 -41.34 -11.88
N GLU A 135 -51.36 -42.24 -11.40
CA GLU A 135 -50.94 -43.51 -10.84
C GLU A 135 -50.35 -44.37 -11.98
N PHE A 136 -49.11 -44.84 -11.82
CA PHE A 136 -48.45 -45.70 -12.81
C PHE A 136 -48.84 -47.15 -12.56
N ASP A 137 -49.64 -47.73 -13.46
CA ASP A 137 -50.18 -49.09 -13.31
C ASP A 137 -49.09 -50.18 -13.17
N GLY A 138 -47.88 -49.95 -13.70
CA GLY A 138 -46.72 -50.84 -13.50
C GLY A 138 -46.86 -52.28 -14.01
N ILE A 139 -47.98 -52.61 -14.64
CA ILE A 139 -48.26 -53.91 -15.23
C ILE A 139 -47.82 -53.89 -16.69
N THR A 140 -46.74 -54.60 -16.97
CA THR A 140 -46.29 -54.83 -18.35
C THR A 140 -47.10 -55.96 -18.98
N THR A 141 -47.19 -55.98 -20.31
CA THR A 141 -47.82 -57.06 -21.08
C THR A 141 -47.28 -58.43 -20.66
N ASN A 142 -45.97 -58.55 -20.48
CA ASN A 142 -45.34 -59.79 -20.04
C ASN A 142 -45.85 -60.26 -18.66
N LYS A 143 -45.98 -59.34 -17.69
CA LYS A 143 -46.53 -59.66 -16.35
C LYS A 143 -48.02 -60.01 -16.39
N ALA A 144 -48.78 -59.43 -17.32
CA ALA A 144 -50.19 -59.72 -17.51
C ALA A 144 -50.39 -61.11 -18.16
N ASP A 145 -49.64 -61.40 -19.22
CA ASP A 145 -49.86 -62.56 -20.09
C ASP A 145 -49.25 -63.85 -19.54
N PHE A 146 -48.09 -63.78 -18.89
CA PHE A 146 -47.32 -64.96 -18.45
C PHE A 146 -47.43 -65.22 -16.95
N ARG A 147 -48.66 -65.39 -16.45
CA ARG A 147 -48.89 -65.83 -15.07
C ARG A 147 -48.70 -67.34 -14.94
N ARG A 148 -48.15 -67.79 -13.80
CA ARG A 148 -47.99 -69.24 -13.52
C ARG A 148 -49.35 -69.92 -13.48
N LYS A 149 -49.61 -70.79 -14.46
CA LYS A 149 -50.80 -71.66 -14.47
C LYS A 149 -50.48 -72.93 -13.68
N GLN A 150 -51.39 -73.35 -12.80
CA GLN A 150 -51.27 -74.66 -12.17
C GLN A 150 -51.65 -75.71 -13.22
N ALA A 151 -50.74 -76.66 -13.47
CA ALA A 151 -51.01 -77.80 -14.33
C ALA A 151 -51.59 -78.95 -13.48
N GLU A 152 -52.60 -79.62 -14.01
CA GLU A 152 -53.15 -80.82 -13.40
C GLU A 152 -52.17 -81.99 -13.58
N ARG A 153 -51.98 -82.78 -12.51
CA ARG A 153 -51.12 -83.97 -12.58
C ARG A 153 -51.87 -85.09 -13.29
N GLN A 154 -51.25 -85.68 -14.32
CA GLN A 154 -51.83 -86.85 -14.98
C GLN A 154 -51.95 -88.02 -13.99
N GLY A 155 -53.11 -88.68 -14.01
CA GLY A 155 -53.39 -89.83 -13.16
C GLY A 155 -52.47 -91.01 -13.48
N GLN A 156 -52.04 -91.74 -12.45
CA GLN A 156 -51.23 -92.94 -12.63
C GLN A 156 -52.09 -94.09 -13.17
N VAL A 157 -51.73 -94.64 -14.33
CA VAL A 157 -52.38 -95.84 -14.87
C VAL A 157 -51.77 -97.09 -14.23
N ARG A 158 -52.60 -97.93 -13.59
CA ARG A 158 -52.20 -99.25 -13.07
C ARG A 158 -52.83 -100.34 -13.93
N MET A 159 -52.01 -101.27 -14.45
CA MET A 159 -52.51 -102.42 -15.21
C MET A 159 -52.97 -103.51 -14.24
N GLN A 160 -54.05 -104.20 -14.59
CA GLN A 160 -54.56 -105.34 -13.84
C GLN A 160 -53.72 -106.59 -14.16
N ASP A 161 -53.46 -107.41 -13.14
CA ASP A 161 -52.78 -108.70 -13.30
C ASP A 161 -53.76 -109.74 -13.85
N ASN A 162 -53.37 -110.45 -14.91
CA ASN A 162 -54.21 -111.40 -15.64
C ASN A 162 -53.86 -112.86 -15.32
N LEU A 163 -53.09 -113.13 -14.26
CA LEU A 163 -52.72 -114.49 -13.89
C LEU A 163 -53.88 -115.21 -13.18
N ALA A 164 -54.47 -116.21 -13.85
CA ALA A 164 -55.52 -117.06 -13.29
C ALA A 164 -55.04 -118.53 -13.21
N ASN A 165 -54.99 -119.10 -11.99
CA ASN A 165 -54.70 -120.52 -11.76
C ASN A 165 -56.01 -121.33 -11.77
N THR A 166 -56.60 -121.54 -12.93
CA THR A 166 -57.92 -122.18 -13.08
C THR A 166 -57.87 -123.62 -13.60
N GLY A 167 -56.76 -124.33 -13.39
CA GLY A 167 -56.64 -125.74 -13.80
C GLY A 167 -56.77 -126.69 -12.62
N ASP A 168 -57.83 -127.51 -12.59
CA ASP A 168 -57.97 -128.58 -11.60
C ASP A 168 -57.01 -129.75 -11.92
N PHE A 169 -56.28 -130.22 -10.90
CA PHE A 169 -55.32 -131.32 -11.04
C PHE A 169 -55.91 -132.62 -10.50
N ASN A 170 -56.17 -133.58 -11.39
CA ASN A 170 -56.88 -134.82 -11.05
C ASN A 170 -56.03 -135.89 -10.35
N GLY A 171 -54.72 -135.70 -10.17
CA GLY A 171 -53.87 -136.42 -9.20
C GLY A 171 -53.77 -137.95 -9.23
N ILE A 172 -54.48 -138.65 -10.10
CA ILE A 172 -54.55 -140.11 -10.12
C ILE A 172 -53.49 -140.67 -11.08
N SER A 173 -52.54 -141.41 -10.53
CA SER A 173 -51.54 -142.15 -11.31
C SER A 173 -52.10 -143.48 -11.83
N THR A 174 -51.54 -143.98 -12.93
CA THR A 174 -51.97 -145.24 -13.57
C THR A 174 -51.92 -146.43 -12.61
N HIS A 175 -50.84 -146.55 -11.83
CA HIS A 175 -50.69 -147.62 -10.84
C HIS A 175 -51.85 -147.69 -9.84
N ASN A 176 -52.30 -146.52 -9.34
CA ASN A 176 -53.40 -146.45 -8.38
C ASN A 176 -54.75 -146.75 -9.03
N ALA A 177 -54.92 -146.47 -10.33
CA ALA A 177 -56.12 -146.81 -11.07
C ALA A 177 -56.21 -148.32 -11.38
N ASP A 178 -55.08 -148.95 -11.72
CA ASP A 178 -55.07 -150.30 -12.29
C ASP A 178 -55.04 -151.42 -11.22
N TYR A 179 -54.41 -151.19 -10.06
CA TYR A 179 -54.21 -152.23 -9.05
C TYR A 179 -55.12 -152.06 -7.83
N VAL A 180 -56.39 -152.42 -7.99
CA VAL A 180 -57.37 -152.50 -6.90
C VAL A 180 -57.44 -153.91 -6.30
N ARG A 181 -57.61 -154.02 -4.98
CA ARG A 181 -57.69 -155.33 -4.29
C ARG A 181 -58.88 -156.15 -4.80
N LYS A 182 -58.65 -157.38 -5.25
CA LYS A 182 -59.69 -158.36 -5.60
C LYS A 182 -59.77 -159.47 -4.54
N GLN A 183 -60.98 -159.95 -4.24
CA GLN A 183 -61.20 -161.08 -3.33
C GLN A 183 -61.23 -162.39 -4.13
N GLY A 184 -60.54 -163.43 -3.65
CA GLY A 184 -60.51 -164.76 -4.27
C GLY A 184 -61.48 -165.74 -3.60
N GLU A 185 -62.00 -166.69 -4.36
CA GLU A 185 -62.90 -167.74 -3.85
C GLU A 185 -62.13 -168.87 -3.13
N ARG A 186 -62.71 -169.43 -2.06
CA ARG A 186 -62.13 -170.56 -1.32
C ARG A 186 -62.50 -171.89 -1.98
N GLN A 187 -61.52 -172.77 -2.16
CA GLN A 187 -61.74 -174.13 -2.62
C GLN A 187 -62.32 -175.03 -1.52
N SER A 188 -63.17 -175.98 -1.89
CA SER A 188 -63.81 -176.93 -0.98
C SER A 188 -62.85 -178.02 -0.48
N GLN A 189 -63.00 -178.43 0.78
CA GLN A 189 -62.13 -179.41 1.42
C GLN A 189 -62.50 -180.86 1.03
N VAL A 190 -61.51 -181.67 0.65
CA VAL A 190 -61.63 -183.10 0.33
C VAL A 190 -61.30 -183.93 1.58
N ARG A 191 -62.09 -184.98 1.86
CA ARG A 191 -61.80 -185.98 2.91
C ARG A 191 -61.63 -187.37 2.30
N MET A 192 -60.58 -188.08 2.70
CA MET A 192 -60.34 -189.50 2.35
C MET A 192 -60.85 -190.40 3.49
N GLN A 193 -61.29 -191.63 3.20
CA GLN A 193 -61.81 -192.58 4.21
C GLN A 193 -60.68 -193.38 4.88
N ASP A 194 -60.76 -193.53 6.20
CA ASP A 194 -59.84 -194.33 7.01
C ASP A 194 -60.37 -195.76 7.23
N ASN A 195 -59.51 -196.75 6.96
CA ASN A 195 -59.80 -198.18 7.08
C ASN A 195 -59.03 -198.81 8.26
N LEU A 196 -59.44 -198.52 9.49
CA LEU A 196 -58.94 -199.26 10.64
C LEU A 196 -60.12 -199.77 11.47
N ALA A 197 -60.48 -201.02 11.21
CA ALA A 197 -61.27 -201.82 12.15
C ALA A 197 -60.38 -202.15 13.35
N ASN A 198 -60.85 -201.87 14.56
CA ASN A 198 -60.23 -202.37 15.78
C ASN A 198 -61.32 -203.02 16.64
N THR A 199 -61.22 -204.36 16.67
CA THR A 199 -61.87 -205.38 17.55
C THR A 199 -63.38 -205.33 17.75
#